data_AF-A0AAV5ZR70-F1
#
_entry.id   AF-A0AAV5ZR70-F1
#
_cell.length_a   1.000
_cell.length_b   1.000
_cell.length_c   1.000
_cell.angle_alpha   90.00
_cell.angle_beta   90.00
_cell.angle_gamma   90.00
#
_symmetry.space_group_name_H-M   'P 1'
#
loop_
_entity.id
_entity.type
_entity.pdbx_description
1 polymer ?
#
loop_
_entity_poly.entity_id
_entity_poly.type
_entity_poly.pdbx_seq_one_letter_code
_entity_poly.pdbx_strand_id
1 'polypeptide(L)'
;MITEPTTTHTPWTTHLDAMDTAIAANNASTAVLSWRHAYAAALDQPGWRGLVEVAGAALRIGTIPGFKKAAESRARESYWTALFRARRQGSLNGVLDTAEAFGTLGDRVMVEQCIRIAERLAVLTGDTDAADRVRVLAADLAQRYVEVDVAGRR
;
A
#
# COMPACT_ATOMS: atom_id res chain seq x y z
N MET A 1 27.23 4.96 -28.09
CA MET A 1 26.31 5.92 -27.45
C MET A 1 25.33 5.09 -26.64
N ILE A 2 25.54 5.01 -25.32
CA ILE A 2 24.73 4.18 -24.42
C ILE A 2 23.51 5.03 -24.09
N THR A 3 22.32 4.64 -24.55
CA THR A 3 21.06 5.25 -24.12
C THR A 3 20.82 4.86 -22.67
N GLU A 4 21.02 5.81 -21.76
CA GLU A 4 20.52 5.69 -20.39
C GLU A 4 19.00 5.48 -20.45
N PRO A 5 18.45 4.50 -19.71
CA PRO A 5 17.02 4.39 -19.59
C PRO A 5 16.53 5.67 -18.90
N THR A 6 15.80 6.51 -19.62
CA THR A 6 15.02 7.58 -19.00
C THR A 6 14.06 6.91 -18.03
N THR A 7 14.41 6.92 -16.74
CA THR A 7 13.53 6.45 -15.67
C THR A 7 12.30 7.33 -15.74
N THR A 8 11.22 6.81 -16.33
CA THR A 8 9.93 7.49 -16.41
C THR A 8 9.41 7.61 -14.98
N HIS A 9 9.79 8.68 -14.27
CA HIS A 9 9.25 8.95 -12.94
C HIS A 9 7.75 9.12 -13.08
N THR A 10 7.01 8.30 -12.35
CA THR A 10 5.56 8.43 -12.33
C THR A 10 5.20 9.77 -11.68
N PRO A 11 4.09 10.42 -12.08
CA PRO A 11 3.82 11.80 -11.65
C PRO A 11 3.78 12.00 -10.13
N TRP A 12 3.43 10.96 -9.36
CA TRP A 12 3.39 11.04 -7.91
C TRP A 12 4.77 10.88 -7.24
N THR A 13 5.75 10.18 -7.84
CA THR A 13 7.05 9.93 -7.18
C THR A 13 7.85 11.20 -6.98
N THR A 14 7.82 12.12 -7.94
CA THR A 14 8.46 13.44 -7.81
C THR A 14 7.93 14.21 -6.58
N HIS A 15 6.63 14.10 -6.30
CA HIS A 15 6.03 14.72 -5.13
C HIS A 15 6.37 13.97 -3.83
N LEU A 16 6.60 12.66 -3.89
CA LEU A 16 7.10 11.87 -2.75
C LEU A 16 8.54 12.25 -2.40
N ASP A 17 9.41 12.45 -3.39
CA ASP A 17 10.79 12.89 -3.15
C ASP A 17 10.83 14.29 -2.51
N ALA A 18 9.95 15.20 -2.98
CA ALA A 18 9.78 16.52 -2.38
C ALA A 18 9.22 16.44 -0.94
N MET A 19 8.34 15.47 -0.66
CA MET A 19 7.86 15.20 0.70
C MET A 19 9.01 14.75 1.60
N ASP A 20 9.84 13.82 1.14
CA ASP A 20 10.95 13.28 1.91
C ASP A 20 12.02 14.33 2.22
N THR A 21 12.33 15.17 1.24
CA THR A 21 13.19 16.34 1.43
C THR A 21 12.65 17.27 2.51
N ALA A 22 11.33 17.49 2.53
CA ALA A 22 10.69 18.33 3.54
C ALA A 22 10.65 17.68 4.93
N ILE A 23 10.49 16.35 5.02
CA ILE A 23 10.61 15.59 6.27
C ILE A 23 12.03 15.75 6.82
N ALA A 24 13.06 15.58 5.99
CA ALA A 24 14.46 15.74 6.39
C ALA A 24 14.79 17.17 6.87
N ALA A 25 14.13 18.18 6.29
CA ALA A 25 14.23 19.57 6.73
C ALA A 25 13.34 19.93 7.93
N ASN A 26 12.63 18.95 8.52
CA ASN A 26 11.66 19.14 9.60
C ASN A 26 10.54 20.16 9.26
N ASN A 27 10.18 20.25 7.97
CA ASN A 27 9.14 21.14 7.46
C ASN A 27 7.85 20.35 7.22
N ALA A 28 7.08 20.17 8.29
CA ALA A 28 5.84 19.40 8.28
C ALA A 28 4.80 19.93 7.27
N SER A 29 4.68 21.25 7.15
CA SER A 29 3.73 21.90 6.24
C SER A 29 4.03 21.56 4.79
N THR A 30 5.30 21.67 4.37
CA THR A 30 5.72 21.30 3.02
C THR A 30 5.63 19.80 2.79
N ALA A 31 5.98 18.96 3.78
CA ALA A 31 5.82 17.51 3.65
C ALA A 31 4.35 17.12 3.39
N VAL A 32 3.41 17.66 4.18
CA VAL A 32 1.98 17.39 3.99
C VAL A 32 1.46 17.91 2.66
N LEU A 33 1.91 19.09 2.21
CA LEU A 33 1.51 19.64 0.91
C LEU A 33 2.01 18.77 -0.25
N SER A 34 3.30 18.41 -0.24
CA SER A 34 3.89 17.52 -1.24
C SER A 34 3.19 16.16 -1.28
N TRP A 35 2.86 15.59 -0.12
CA TRP A 35 2.07 14.36 -0.05
C TRP A 35 0.68 14.49 -0.68
N ARG A 36 -0.02 15.62 -0.46
CA ARG A 36 -1.33 15.87 -1.08
C ARG A 36 -1.23 15.93 -2.61
N HIS A 37 -0.17 16.55 -3.14
CA HIS A 37 0.08 16.56 -4.58
C HIS A 37 0.39 15.15 -5.11
N ALA A 38 1.19 14.36 -4.39
CA ALA A 38 1.43 12.96 -4.73
C ALA A 38 0.14 12.13 -4.75
N TYR A 39 -0.71 12.29 -3.73
CA TYR A 39 -1.99 11.61 -3.64
C TYR A 39 -2.92 11.98 -4.80
N ALA A 40 -3.04 13.27 -5.14
CA ALA A 40 -3.82 13.72 -6.29
C ALA A 40 -3.29 13.12 -7.60
N ALA A 41 -1.98 13.19 -7.83
CA ALA A 41 -1.34 12.61 -9.01
C ALA A 41 -1.53 11.08 -9.11
N ALA A 42 -1.51 10.36 -7.98
CA ALA A 42 -1.79 8.93 -7.93
C ALA A 42 -3.27 8.61 -8.18
N LEU A 43 -4.18 9.47 -7.72
CA LEU A 43 -5.61 9.33 -8.00
C LEU A 43 -5.93 9.51 -9.48
N ASP A 44 -5.28 10.44 -10.16
CA ASP A 44 -5.49 10.71 -11.59
C ASP A 44 -5.02 9.57 -12.49
N GLN A 45 -4.13 8.71 -11.98
CA GLN A 45 -3.59 7.58 -12.73
C GLN A 45 -4.47 6.33 -12.57
N PRO A 46 -4.72 5.56 -13.65
CA PRO A 46 -5.41 4.29 -13.54
C PRO A 46 -4.50 3.29 -12.81
N GLY A 47 -5.05 2.55 -11.85
CA GLY A 47 -4.26 1.57 -11.10
C GLY A 47 -4.32 1.78 -9.59
N TRP A 48 -3.78 0.77 -8.90
CA TRP A 48 -3.70 0.71 -7.44
C TRP A 48 -2.30 1.03 -6.91
N ARG A 49 -1.24 0.83 -7.70
CA ARG A 49 0.17 0.96 -7.26
C ARG A 49 0.50 2.31 -6.66
N GLY A 50 0.19 3.39 -7.37
CA GLY A 50 0.44 4.74 -6.88
C GLY A 50 -0.27 5.01 -5.55
N LEU A 51 -1.46 4.45 -5.33
CA LEU A 51 -2.21 4.60 -4.08
C LEU A 51 -1.57 3.83 -2.91
N VAL A 52 -0.95 2.67 -3.16
CA VAL A 52 -0.17 1.95 -2.14
C VAL A 52 1.08 2.74 -1.77
N GLU A 53 1.80 3.28 -2.75
CA GLU A 53 3.02 4.06 -2.52
C GLU A 53 2.74 5.35 -1.73
N VAL A 54 1.72 6.13 -2.11
CA VAL A 54 1.36 7.36 -1.38
C VAL A 54 0.81 7.06 0.02
N ALA A 55 0.17 5.92 0.22
CA ALA A 55 -0.28 5.49 1.55
C ALA A 55 0.92 5.16 2.46
N GLY A 56 1.89 4.39 1.96
CA GLY A 56 3.15 4.14 2.67
C GLY A 56 3.91 5.44 2.96
N ALA A 57 3.89 6.37 2.01
CA ALA A 57 4.48 7.69 2.20
C ALA A 57 3.80 8.51 3.30
N ALA A 58 2.48 8.39 3.46
CA ALA A 58 1.76 9.06 4.55
C ALA A 58 2.30 8.64 5.92
N LEU A 59 2.67 7.37 6.10
CA LEU A 59 3.21 6.86 7.35
C LEU A 59 4.57 7.46 7.70
N ARG A 60 5.37 7.85 6.71
CA ARG A 60 6.64 8.56 6.93
C ARG A 60 6.42 9.94 7.53
N ILE A 61 5.35 10.65 7.16
CA ILE A 61 4.94 11.89 7.84
C ILE A 61 4.60 11.63 9.32
N GLY A 62 4.09 10.44 9.64
CA GLY A 62 3.80 10.02 11.01
C GLY A 62 5.02 9.97 11.96
N THR A 63 6.24 10.03 11.41
CA THR A 63 7.48 10.17 12.21
C THR A 63 7.64 11.58 12.81
N ILE A 64 6.94 12.58 12.27
CA ILE A 64 6.91 13.94 12.81
C ILE A 64 6.02 13.94 14.07
N PRO A 65 6.50 14.50 15.22
CA PRO A 65 5.73 14.58 16.44
C PRO A 65 4.34 15.20 16.23
N GLY A 66 3.30 14.51 16.72
CA GLY A 66 1.90 14.96 16.61
C GLY A 66 1.15 14.52 15.35
N PHE A 67 1.83 13.95 14.34
CA PHE A 67 1.19 13.59 13.06
C PHE A 67 0.79 12.11 12.93
N LYS A 68 1.25 11.23 13.83
CA LYS A 68 1.06 9.77 13.75
C LYS A 68 -0.37 9.33 13.43
N LYS A 69 -1.36 9.75 14.24
CA LYS A 69 -2.78 9.34 14.03
C LYS A 69 -3.35 9.84 12.70
N ALA A 70 -3.01 11.06 12.29
CA ALA A 70 -3.45 11.62 11.02
C ALA A 70 -2.82 10.89 9.82
N ALA A 71 -1.54 10.52 9.94
CA ALA A 71 -0.82 9.72 8.95
C ALA A 71 -1.44 8.33 8.79
N GLU A 72 -1.73 7.63 9.90
CA GLU A 72 -2.37 6.31 9.87
C GLU A 72 -3.77 6.36 9.24
N SER A 73 -4.58 7.39 9.55
CA SER A 73 -5.91 7.56 8.95
C SER A 73 -5.80 7.73 7.43
N ARG A 74 -4.89 8.59 6.96
CA ARG A 74 -4.66 8.84 5.54
C ARG A 74 -4.14 7.62 4.79
N ALA A 75 -3.20 6.89 5.40
CA ALA A 75 -2.69 5.65 4.85
C ALA A 75 -3.82 4.63 4.69
N ARG A 76 -4.66 4.45 5.72
CA ARG A 76 -5.80 3.54 5.68
C ARG A 76 -6.78 3.90 4.55
N GLU A 77 -7.18 5.16 4.42
CA GLU A 77 -8.06 5.63 3.33
C GLU A 77 -7.47 5.37 1.93
N SER A 78 -6.17 5.61 1.79
CA SER A 78 -5.45 5.40 0.53
C SER A 78 -5.35 3.90 0.17
N TYR A 79 -5.06 3.03 1.16
CA TYR A 79 -5.07 1.57 0.97
C TYR A 79 -6.47 1.03 0.63
N TRP A 80 -7.53 1.58 1.22
CA TRP A 80 -8.90 1.22 0.85
C TRP A 80 -9.18 1.51 -0.62
N THR A 81 -8.76 2.67 -1.10
CA THR A 81 -8.92 3.07 -2.51
C THR A 81 -8.09 2.16 -3.42
N ALA A 82 -6.86 1.83 -3.01
CA ALA A 82 -5.99 0.89 -3.72
C ALA A 82 -6.63 -0.50 -3.85
N LEU A 83 -7.15 -1.06 -2.75
CA LEU A 83 -7.79 -2.36 -2.70
C LEU A 83 -9.00 -2.41 -3.64
N PHE A 84 -9.83 -1.37 -3.62
CA PHE A 84 -10.99 -1.29 -4.50
C PHE A 84 -10.59 -1.30 -5.98
N ARG A 85 -9.54 -0.54 -6.35
CA ARG A 85 -9.02 -0.52 -7.73
C ARG A 85 -8.38 -1.86 -8.12
N ALA A 86 -7.57 -2.46 -7.24
CA ALA A 86 -6.94 -3.76 -7.48
C ALA A 86 -7.98 -4.84 -7.73
N ARG A 87 -9.03 -4.90 -6.89
CA ARG A 87 -10.14 -5.83 -7.04
C ARG A 87 -10.89 -5.61 -8.35
N ARG A 88 -11.21 -4.36 -8.71
CA ARG A 88 -11.89 -4.05 -9.99
C ARG A 88 -11.08 -4.44 -11.21
N GLN A 89 -9.75 -4.41 -11.11
CA GLN A 89 -8.83 -4.81 -12.18
C GLN A 89 -8.56 -6.33 -12.18
N GLY A 90 -9.10 -7.09 -11.23
CA GLY A 90 -8.79 -8.51 -11.06
C GLY A 90 -7.32 -8.78 -10.68
N SER A 91 -6.63 -7.78 -10.14
CA SER A 91 -5.20 -7.84 -9.85
C SER A 91 -4.93 -8.54 -8.52
N LEU A 92 -4.58 -9.83 -8.57
CA LEU A 92 -4.20 -10.63 -7.40
C LEU A 92 -3.05 -9.98 -6.62
N ASN A 93 -1.97 -9.62 -7.32
CA ASN A 93 -0.82 -8.95 -6.72
C ASN A 93 -1.23 -7.64 -6.05
N GLY A 94 -2.15 -6.89 -6.66
CA GLY A 94 -2.63 -5.64 -6.07
C GLY A 94 -3.41 -5.84 -4.78
N VAL A 95 -4.18 -6.92 -4.67
CA VAL A 95 -4.91 -7.26 -3.44
C VAL A 95 -3.94 -7.72 -2.36
N LEU A 96 -2.94 -8.54 -2.69
CA LEU A 96 -1.93 -9.00 -1.73
C LEU A 96 -1.01 -7.88 -1.25
N ASP A 97 -0.58 -6.98 -2.13
CA ASP A 97 0.20 -5.80 -1.76
C ASP A 97 -0.59 -4.91 -0.79
N THR A 98 -1.90 -4.74 -1.01
CA THR A 98 -2.74 -4.02 -0.03
C THR A 98 -2.92 -4.78 1.28
N ALA A 99 -2.91 -6.11 1.27
CA ALA A 99 -2.99 -6.93 2.47
C ALA A 99 -1.74 -6.73 3.36
N GLU A 100 -0.54 -6.84 2.78
CA GLU A 100 0.72 -6.53 3.47
C GLU A 100 0.65 -5.12 4.07
N ALA A 101 0.18 -4.15 3.28
CA ALA A 101 0.11 -2.77 3.71
C ALA A 101 -0.87 -2.54 4.88
N PHE A 102 -2.04 -3.18 4.89
CA PHE A 102 -2.93 -3.20 6.05
C PHE A 102 -2.29 -3.92 7.26
N GLY A 103 -1.52 -4.97 7.01
CA GLY A 103 -0.74 -5.69 8.03
C GLY A 103 0.25 -4.77 8.76
N THR A 104 0.98 -3.94 8.01
CA THR A 104 1.90 -2.95 8.60
C THR A 104 1.19 -1.89 9.47
N LEU A 105 -0.10 -1.63 9.22
CA LEU A 105 -0.94 -0.77 10.05
C LEU A 105 -1.53 -1.49 11.28
N GLY A 106 -1.35 -2.81 11.38
CA GLY A 106 -1.98 -3.66 12.38
C GLY A 106 -3.46 -3.95 12.12
N ASP A 107 -3.97 -3.68 10.92
CA ASP A 107 -5.39 -3.88 10.56
C ASP A 107 -5.65 -5.32 10.11
N ARG A 108 -5.64 -6.24 11.08
CA ARG A 108 -5.73 -7.69 10.85
C ARG A 108 -7.00 -8.11 10.13
N VAL A 109 -8.13 -7.49 10.49
CA VAL A 109 -9.43 -7.74 9.85
C VAL A 109 -9.34 -7.48 8.35
N MET A 110 -8.61 -6.42 7.97
CA MET A 110 -8.38 -6.10 6.57
C MET A 110 -7.40 -7.03 5.88
N VAL A 111 -6.36 -7.52 6.55
CA VAL A 111 -5.48 -8.56 5.99
C VAL A 111 -6.28 -9.79 5.61
N GLU A 112 -7.11 -10.31 6.52
CA GLU A 112 -7.95 -11.49 6.26
C GLU A 112 -8.95 -11.24 5.12
N GLN A 113 -9.55 -10.04 5.08
CA GLN A 113 -10.48 -9.69 4.02
C GLN A 113 -9.81 -9.63 2.65
N CYS A 114 -8.58 -9.10 2.57
CA CYS A 114 -7.80 -9.10 1.33
C CYS A 114 -7.44 -10.51 0.89
N ILE A 115 -7.03 -11.39 1.81
CA ILE A 115 -6.77 -12.81 1.53
C ILE A 115 -8.01 -13.48 0.90
N ARG A 116 -9.18 -13.33 1.52
CA ARG A 116 -10.44 -13.89 0.98
C ARG A 116 -10.78 -13.35 -0.41
N ILE A 117 -10.46 -12.09 -0.70
CA ILE A 117 -10.66 -11.49 -2.04
C ILE A 117 -9.69 -12.11 -3.04
N ALA A 118 -8.41 -12.26 -2.68
CA ALA A 118 -7.39 -12.84 -3.54
C ALA A 118 -7.71 -14.31 -3.88
N GLU A 119 -8.13 -15.11 -2.91
CA GLU A 119 -8.56 -16.50 -3.14
C GLU A 119 -9.73 -16.58 -4.13
N ARG A 120 -10.75 -15.73 -3.97
CA ARG A 120 -11.89 -15.67 -4.90
C ARG A 120 -11.47 -15.27 -6.30
N LEU A 121 -10.57 -14.29 -6.43
CA LEU A 121 -10.05 -13.86 -7.74
C LEU A 121 -9.23 -14.99 -8.40
N ALA A 122 -8.45 -15.74 -7.64
CA ALA A 122 -7.67 -16.86 -8.16
C ALA A 122 -8.58 -17.97 -8.73
N VAL A 123 -9.65 -18.32 -8.01
CA VAL A 123 -10.66 -19.27 -8.51
C VAL A 123 -11.33 -18.78 -9.79
N LEU A 124 -11.67 -17.49 -9.87
CA LEU A 124 -12.32 -16.91 -11.05
C LEU A 124 -11.42 -16.87 -12.30
N THR A 125 -10.11 -16.77 -12.13
CA THR A 125 -9.16 -16.72 -13.25
C THR A 125 -8.84 -18.11 -13.81
N GLY A 126 -9.10 -19.18 -13.05
CA GLY A 126 -8.85 -20.57 -13.47
C GLY A 126 -7.36 -20.92 -13.62
N ASP A 127 -6.46 -20.03 -13.21
CA ASP A 127 -5.02 -20.23 -13.25
C ASP A 127 -4.57 -20.92 -11.95
N THR A 128 -4.29 -22.23 -12.05
CA THR A 128 -3.85 -23.05 -10.92
C THR A 128 -2.52 -22.60 -10.33
N ASP A 129 -1.60 -22.10 -11.16
CA ASP A 129 -0.30 -21.61 -10.70
C ASP A 129 -0.46 -20.28 -9.95
N ALA A 130 -1.34 -19.40 -10.44
CA ALA A 130 -1.69 -18.18 -9.71
C ALA A 130 -2.40 -18.48 -8.40
N ALA A 131 -3.29 -19.48 -8.36
CA ALA A 131 -3.95 -19.92 -7.14
C ALA A 131 -2.97 -20.48 -6.10
N ASP A 132 -1.99 -21.27 -6.54
CA ASP A 132 -0.95 -21.81 -5.67
C ASP A 132 -0.05 -20.70 -5.11
N ARG A 133 0.38 -19.75 -5.95
CA ARG A 133 1.16 -18.58 -5.50
C ARG A 133 0.38 -17.74 -4.48
N VAL A 134 -0.90 -17.47 -4.75
CA VAL A 134 -1.76 -16.73 -3.83
C VAL A 134 -1.90 -17.46 -2.51
N ARG A 135 -2.07 -18.78 -2.52
CA ARG A 135 -2.18 -19.59 -1.30
C ARG A 135 -0.94 -19.49 -0.42
N VAL A 136 0.25 -19.58 -1.03
CA VAL A 136 1.53 -19.45 -0.29
C VAL A 136 1.68 -18.06 0.31
N LEU A 137 1.43 -17.01 -0.47
CA LEU A 137 1.55 -15.62 -0.01
C LEU A 137 0.49 -15.27 1.04
N ALA A 138 -0.75 -15.73 0.86
CA ALA A 138 -1.82 -15.56 1.85
C ALA A 138 -1.50 -16.25 3.17
N ALA A 139 -0.92 -17.45 3.13
CA ALA A 139 -0.51 -18.17 4.34
C ALA A 139 0.62 -17.43 5.09
N ASP A 140 1.62 -16.90 4.38
CA ASP A 140 2.67 -16.08 4.99
C ASP A 140 2.11 -14.80 5.64
N LEU A 141 1.20 -14.11 4.95
CA LEU A 141 0.53 -12.91 5.48
C LEU A 141 -0.33 -13.22 6.71
N ALA A 142 -1.09 -14.31 6.70
CA ALA A 142 -1.88 -14.77 7.83
C ALA A 142 -0.97 -15.11 9.02
N GLN A 143 0.10 -15.87 8.78
CA GLN A 143 1.06 -16.21 9.82
C GLN A 143 1.67 -14.95 10.45
N ARG A 144 2.05 -13.96 9.64
CA ARG A 144 2.73 -12.73 10.07
C ARG A 144 1.82 -11.76 10.82
N TYR A 145 0.58 -11.58 10.36
CA TYR A 145 -0.28 -10.49 10.84
C TYR A 145 -1.52 -10.96 11.60
N VAL A 146 -1.95 -12.21 11.41
CA VAL A 146 -3.16 -12.76 12.04
C VAL A 146 -2.80 -13.70 13.18
N GLU A 147 -1.83 -14.60 12.99
CA GLU A 147 -1.55 -15.69 13.95
C GLU A 147 -0.55 -15.35 15.06
N VAL A 148 0.38 -14.39 14.86
CA VAL A 148 1.40 -14.00 15.87
C VAL A 148 0.78 -13.61 17.23
N ASP A 149 -0.48 -13.17 17.28
CA ASP A 149 -1.16 -12.77 18.51
C ASP A 149 -1.75 -13.94 19.33
N VAL A 150 -1.92 -15.12 18.74
CA VAL A 150 -2.45 -16.29 19.47
C VAL A 150 -1.40 -16.85 20.42
N ALA A 151 -0.12 -16.68 20.10
CA ALA A 151 1.00 -17.08 20.96
C ALA A 151 1.29 -16.08 22.10
N GLY A 152 0.82 -14.82 22.00
CA GLY A 152 1.00 -13.78 23.03
C GLY A 152 -0.09 -13.76 24.11
N ARG A 153 -1.11 -14.61 24.00
CA ARG A 153 -2.17 -14.82 25.00
C ARG A 153 -2.12 -16.26 25.53
N ARG A 154 -1.05 -16.61 26.24
CA ARG A 154 -0.99 -17.78 27.13
C ARG A 154 -0.20 -17.46 28.39
#